data_AF-A0A8C3LJ48-F1
#
_entry.id   AF-A0A8C3LJ48-F1
#
_cell.length_a   1.000
_cell.length_b   1.000
_cell.length_c   1.000
_cell.angle_alpha   90.00
_cell.angle_beta   90.00
_cell.angle_gamma   90.00
#
_symmetry.space_group_name_H-M   'P 1'
#
loop_
_entity.id
_entity.type
_entity.pdbx_description
1 polymer ?
#
loop_
_entity_poly.entity_id
_entity_poly.type
_entity_poly.pdbx_seq_one_letter_code
_entity_poly.pdbx_strand_id
1 'polypeptide(L)'
;PELGVPPPKQVIVEKAPKARIGDLDKKKYLVPSDLTVGQFYFLIRKRIHLRAEDALFFFVNNVIPPTSATMGQLYQVGGAYGGLMGALWGVKGSYGGPMGCREVL
;
A
#
# COMPACT_ATOMS: atom_id res chain seq x y z
N PRO A 1 0.88 25.49 -22.12
CA PRO A 1 -0.05 24.36 -22.31
C PRO A 1 0.64 23.02 -22.13
N GLU A 2 0.66 22.48 -20.91
CA GLU A 2 0.70 21.03 -20.67
C GLU A 2 -0.43 20.73 -19.69
N LEU A 3 -1.64 20.71 -20.26
CA LEU A 3 -2.90 20.48 -19.57
C LEU A 3 -3.05 18.96 -19.41
N GLY A 4 -3.07 18.44 -18.17
CA GLY A 4 -3.83 17.22 -17.88
C GLY A 4 -3.15 16.04 -17.17
N VAL A 5 -1.87 16.10 -16.74
CA VAL A 5 -1.30 14.99 -15.96
C VAL A 5 -1.74 15.12 -14.49
N PRO A 6 -2.49 14.15 -13.92
CA PRO A 6 -2.89 14.21 -12.52
C PRO A 6 -1.63 14.14 -11.64
N PRO A 7 -1.55 14.94 -10.55
CA PRO A 7 -0.38 14.94 -9.68
C PRO A 7 -0.16 13.54 -9.09
N PRO A 8 1.10 13.12 -8.91
CA PRO A 8 1.42 11.84 -8.29
C PRO A 8 0.82 11.77 -6.90
N LYS A 9 0.24 10.61 -6.57
CA LYS A 9 -0.42 10.36 -5.30
C LYS A 9 0.60 9.91 -4.27
N GLN A 10 0.49 10.45 -3.06
CA GLN A 10 1.34 10.06 -1.95
C GLN A 10 0.70 8.90 -1.18
N VAL A 11 1.44 7.81 -1.03
CA VAL A 11 1.00 6.59 -0.37
C VAL A 11 1.96 6.27 0.75
N ILE A 12 1.43 6.13 1.95
CA ILE A 12 2.16 5.73 3.14
C ILE A 12 1.98 4.23 3.31
N VAL A 13 3.08 3.51 3.22
CA VAL A 13 3.16 2.07 3.38
C VAL A 13 3.76 1.76 4.75
N GLU A 14 2.91 1.29 5.65
CA GLU A 14 3.27 0.97 7.03
C GLU A 14 3.29 -0.53 7.27
N LYS A 15 4.34 -1.00 7.94
CA LYS A 15 4.50 -2.41 8.24
C LYS A 15 3.50 -2.82 9.31
N ALA A 16 2.82 -3.94 9.09
CA ALA A 16 1.90 -4.50 10.06
C ALA A 16 2.66 -4.80 11.37
N PRO A 17 2.07 -4.49 12.54
CA PRO A 17 2.79 -4.53 13.82
C PRO A 17 3.28 -5.93 14.21
N LYS A 18 2.68 -6.99 13.66
CA LYS A 18 3.08 -8.39 13.89
C LYS A 18 3.93 -8.98 12.75
N ALA A 19 4.29 -8.19 11.74
CA ALA A 19 5.08 -8.67 10.62
C ALA A 19 6.56 -8.86 11.02
N ARG A 20 7.04 -10.11 10.95
CA ARG A 20 8.44 -10.47 11.18
C ARG A 20 9.22 -10.51 9.87
N ILE A 21 9.24 -9.39 9.15
CA ILE A 21 9.89 -9.27 7.85
C ILE A 21 10.80 -8.04 7.83
N GLY A 22 11.72 -7.91 6.87
CA GLY A 22 12.61 -6.75 6.76
C GLY A 22 11.84 -5.43 6.69
N ASP A 23 12.38 -4.36 7.30
CA ASP A 23 11.72 -3.05 7.27
C ASP A 23 11.90 -2.35 5.91
N LEU A 24 10.96 -1.47 5.56
CA LEU A 24 11.09 -0.61 4.40
C LEU A 24 11.88 0.65 4.79
N ASP A 25 12.95 0.95 4.06
CA ASP A 25 13.75 2.18 4.26
C ASP A 25 12.91 3.45 4.11
N LYS A 26 11.89 3.40 3.25
CA LYS A 26 10.96 4.49 2.99
C LYS A 26 9.54 4.00 3.21
N LYS A 27 8.77 4.72 4.02
CA LYS A 27 7.34 4.49 4.20
C LYS A 27 6.49 5.31 3.23
N LYS A 28 6.96 6.48 2.79
CA LYS A 28 6.22 7.36 1.87
C LYS A 28 6.67 7.13 0.43
N TYR A 29 5.71 6.80 -0.44
CA TYR A 29 5.92 6.57 -1.86
C TYR A 29 5.07 7.55 -2.68
N LEU A 30 5.70 8.18 -3.67
CA LEU A 30 5.00 8.93 -4.70
C LEU A 30 4.72 7.98 -5.86
N VAL A 31 3.45 7.65 -6.05
CA VAL A 31 3.00 6.75 -7.11
C VAL A 31 2.17 7.51 -8.13
N PRO A 32 2.36 7.27 -9.44
CA PRO A 32 1.49 7.85 -10.44
C PRO A 32 0.08 7.23 -10.33
N SER A 33 -0.93 8.00 -10.72
CA SER A 33 -2.34 7.56 -10.63
C SER A 33 -2.63 6.34 -11.51
N ASP A 34 -1.88 6.18 -12.60
CA ASP A 34 -2.00 5.08 -13.56
C ASP A 34 -1.29 3.81 -13.12
N LEU A 35 -0.48 3.87 -12.05
CA LEU A 35 0.18 2.70 -11.49
C LEU A 35 -0.88 1.73 -10.97
N THR A 36 -0.77 0.46 -11.33
CA THR A 36 -1.64 -0.57 -10.76
C THR A 36 -1.15 -1.04 -9.40
N VAL A 37 -2.07 -1.51 -8.57
CA VAL A 37 -1.75 -2.15 -7.29
C VAL A 37 -0.80 -3.33 -7.50
N GLY A 38 -1.02 -4.14 -8.54
CA GLY A 38 -0.14 -5.26 -8.88
C GLY A 38 1.31 -4.83 -9.16
N GLN A 39 1.51 -3.72 -9.87
CA GLN A 39 2.85 -3.16 -10.08
C GLN A 39 3.47 -2.68 -8.77
N PHE A 40 2.68 -2.01 -7.92
CA PHE A 40 3.14 -1.56 -6.62
C PHE A 40 3.59 -2.72 -5.72
N TYR A 41 2.83 -3.81 -5.71
CA TYR A 41 3.18 -5.06 -5.03
C TYR A 41 4.57 -5.57 -5.45
N PHE A 42 4.84 -5.59 -6.76
CA PHE A 42 6.12 -6.04 -7.29
C PHE A 42 7.28 -5.14 -6.87
N LEU A 43 7.08 -3.83 -6.87
CA LEU A 43 8.08 -2.85 -6.43
C LEU A 43 8.44 -3.03 -4.96
N ILE A 44 7.44 -3.13 -4.09
CA ILE A 44 7.67 -3.31 -2.66
C ILE A 44 8.36 -4.65 -2.42
N ARG A 45 7.88 -5.75 -3.02
CA ARG A 45 8.49 -7.08 -2.91
C ARG A 45 9.99 -7.06 -3.21
N LYS A 46 10.39 -6.31 -4.24
CA LYS A 46 11.79 -6.14 -4.63
C LYS A 46 12.61 -5.34 -3.61
N ARG A 47 12.00 -4.37 -2.92
CA ARG A 47 12.66 -3.57 -1.87
C ARG A 47 12.94 -4.40 -0.62
N ILE A 48 11.94 -5.14 -0.15
CA ILE A 48 12.06 -5.99 1.05
C ILE A 48 12.81 -7.31 0.80
N HIS A 49 13.32 -7.52 -0.44
CA HIS A 49 13.99 -8.75 -0.86
C HIS A 49 13.20 -10.02 -0.50
N LEU A 50 11.87 -9.94 -0.61
CA LEU A 50 10.98 -11.02 -0.18
C LEU A 50 10.99 -12.14 -1.22
N ARG A 51 11.14 -13.38 -0.73
CA ARG A 51 11.19 -14.58 -1.58
C ARG A 51 9.90 -14.79 -2.35
N ALA A 52 10.01 -15.53 -3.47
CA ALA A 52 8.87 -15.93 -4.30
C ALA A 52 7.79 -16.70 -3.50
N GLU A 53 8.25 -17.46 -2.50
CA GLU A 53 7.46 -18.32 -1.62
C GLU A 53 6.64 -17.55 -0.58
N ASP A 54 7.14 -16.39 -0.15
CA ASP A 54 6.52 -15.59 0.89
C ASP A 54 5.41 -14.71 0.30
N ALA A 55 4.19 -14.86 0.83
CA ALA A 55 3.03 -14.11 0.40
C ALA A 55 2.97 -12.74 1.10
N LEU A 56 3.04 -11.67 0.32
CA LEU A 56 2.85 -10.29 0.76
C LEU A 56 1.37 -9.91 0.62
N PHE A 57 0.84 -9.18 1.59
CA PHE A 57 -0.50 -8.61 1.54
C PHE A 57 -0.44 -7.13 1.86
N PHE A 58 -1.31 -6.36 1.22
CA PHE A 58 -1.56 -4.95 1.53
C PHE A 58 -3.01 -4.79 1.96
N PHE A 59 -3.24 -3.86 2.87
CA PHE A 59 -4.54 -3.46 3.35
C PHE A 59 -4.67 -1.96 3.22
N VAL A 60 -5.69 -1.51 2.51
CA VAL A 60 -6.06 -0.10 2.36
C VAL A 60 -7.46 0.01 2.93
N ASN A 61 -7.64 0.79 4.00
CA ASN A 61 -8.90 0.89 4.75
C ASN A 61 -9.49 -0.46 5.14
N ASN A 62 -8.67 -1.34 5.70
CA ASN A 62 -9.05 -2.70 6.14
C ASN A 62 -9.51 -3.65 5.01
N VAL A 63 -9.40 -3.25 3.75
CA VAL A 63 -9.74 -4.07 2.59
C VAL A 63 -8.47 -4.36 1.80
N ILE A 64 -8.38 -5.58 1.25
CA ILE A 64 -7.30 -5.92 0.33
C ILE A 64 -7.66 -5.34 -1.04
N PRO A 65 -6.86 -4.38 -1.55
CA PRO A 65 -7.15 -3.78 -2.84
C PRO A 65 -6.97 -4.80 -3.97
N PRO A 66 -7.84 -4.80 -5.00
CA PRO A 66 -7.69 -5.67 -6.15
C PRO A 66 -6.44 -5.26 -6.95
N THR A 67 -5.68 -6.24 -7.43
CA THR A 67 -4.43 -6.00 -8.19
C THR A 67 -4.64 -5.28 -9.52
N SER A 68 -5.85 -5.41 -10.08
CA SER A 68 -6.28 -4.73 -11.31
C SER A 68 -6.65 -3.27 -11.10
N ALA A 69 -6.91 -2.83 -9.87
CA ALA A 69 -7.21 -1.42 -9.61
C ALA A 69 -5.95 -0.57 -9.71
N THR A 70 -6.15 0.70 -10.07
CA THR A 70 -5.08 1.69 -10.09
C THR A 70 -4.96 2.38 -8.73
N MET A 71 -3.78 2.90 -8.44
CA MET A 71 -3.54 3.69 -7.22
C MET A 71 -4.44 4.92 -7.19
N GLY A 72 -4.75 5.52 -8.34
CA GLY A 72 -5.72 6.60 -8.45
C GLY A 72 -7.14 6.22 -8.02
N GLN A 73 -7.62 5.04 -8.43
CA GLN A 73 -8.93 4.53 -8.01
C GLN A 73 -8.96 4.23 -6.51
N LEU A 74 -7.91 3.61 -5.97
CA LEU A 74 -7.80 3.39 -4.53
C LEU A 74 -7.81 4.69 -3.74
N TYR A 75 -7.18 5.72 -4.28
CA TYR A 75 -7.14 7.03 -3.65
C TYR A 75 -8.51 7.69 -3.53
N GLN A 76 -9.35 7.48 -4.55
CA GLN A 76 -10.68 8.06 -4.64
C GLN A 76 -11.68 7.33 -3.74
N VAL A 77 -11.58 6.00 -3.67
CA VAL A 77 -12.43 5.15 -2.82
C VAL A 77 -11.98 5.19 -1.35
N GLY A 78 -10.68 5.29 -1.11
CA GLY A 78 -10.07 5.10 0.19
C GLY A 78 -10.00 6.34 1.07
N GLY A 79 -10.54 7.49 0.65
CA GLY A 79 -10.57 8.71 1.48
C GLY A 79 -9.17 9.15 1.92
N ALA A 80 -8.44 9.84 1.05
CA ALA A 80 -7.15 10.40 1.41
C ALA A 80 -7.32 11.55 2.42
N TYR A 81 -7.06 11.30 3.70
CA TYR A 81 -6.97 12.35 4.70
C TYR A 81 -5.75 13.23 4.39
N GLY A 82 -5.99 14.51 4.07
CA GLY A 82 -4.93 15.47 3.77
C GLY A 82 -4.12 15.17 2.50
N GLY A 83 -4.66 14.38 1.56
CA GLY A 83 -3.90 14.01 0.36
C GLY A 83 -2.78 13.01 0.63
N LEU A 84 -3.00 12.07 1.55
CA LEU A 84 -2.18 10.88 1.77
C LEU A 84 -3.09 9.65 1.93
N MET A 85 -2.70 8.52 1.31
CA MET A 85 -3.40 7.24 1.50
C MET A 85 -2.54 6.30 2.34
N GLY A 86 -3.10 5.77 3.43
CA GLY A 86 -2.45 4.78 4.28
C GLY A 86 -2.68 3.36 3.76
N ALA A 87 -1.60 2.58 3.68
CA ALA A 87 -1.62 1.17 3.32
C ALA A 87 -0.78 0.38 4.34
N LEU A 88 -1.35 -0.67 4.91
CA LEU A 88 -0.65 -1.59 5.81
C LEU A 88 -0.16 -2.82 5.05
N TRP A 89 1.08 -3.24 5.28
CA TRP A 89 1.67 -4.38 4.55
C TRP A 89 2.29 -5.42 5.48
N GLY A 90 2.30 -6.68 5.06
CA GLY A 90 2.70 -7.81 5.91
C GLY A 90 2.56 -9.16 5.24
N VAL A 91 2.97 -10.22 5.93
CA VAL A 91 2.93 -11.60 5.42
C VAL A 91 1.76 -12.39 6.01
N LYS A 92 1.47 -13.56 5.43
CA LYS A 92 0.50 -14.50 6.02
C LYS A 92 0.86 -14.76 7.49
N GLY A 93 -0.07 -14.49 8.41
CA GLY A 93 0.16 -14.57 9.87
C GLY A 93 0.42 -13.22 10.56
N SER A 94 0.81 -12.17 9.83
CA SER A 94 0.91 -10.79 10.37
C SER A 94 -0.45 -10.22 10.79
N TYR A 95 -1.52 -10.76 10.22
CA TYR A 95 -2.89 -10.26 10.37
C TYR A 95 -3.77 -11.16 11.27
N GLY A 96 -3.18 -12.12 11.98
CA GLY A 96 -3.87 -13.09 12.83
C GLY A 96 -4.41 -12.50 14.14
N GLY A 97 -5.43 -11.65 14.04
CA GLY A 97 -6.22 -11.10 15.14
C GLY A 97 -7.41 -10.29 14.57
N PRO A 98 -8.38 -9.84 15.38
CA PRO A 98 -9.40 -8.93 14.88
C PRO A 98 -8.65 -7.71 14.35
N MET A 99 -8.65 -7.52 13.03
CA MET A 99 -8.23 -6.26 12.41
C MET A 99 -9.29 -5.23 12.71
N GLY A 100 -9.43 -4.90 14.00
CA GLY A 100 -10.15 -3.75 14.47
C GLY A 100 -9.35 -2.55 14.03
N CYS A 101 -10.03 -1.65 13.33
CA CYS A 101 -9.70 -0.24 13.21
C CYS A 101 -8.83 0.21 14.38
N ARG A 102 -7.52 0.25 14.18
CA ARG A 102 -6.72 1.21 14.92
C ARG A 102 -6.50 2.30 13.91
N GLU A 103 -7.37 3.29 14.02
CA GLU A 103 -7.19 4.64 13.52
C GLU A 103 -5.69 4.91 13.40
N VAL A 104 -5.21 4.95 12.17
CA VAL A 104 -3.93 5.60 11.88
C VAL A 104 -4.24 7.08 12.06
N LEU A 105 -4.25 7.50 13.34
CA LEU A 105 -4.29 8.90 13.78
C LEU A 105 -2.95 9.55 13.44
#